data_AF-A0A0J1HED8-F1
#
_entry.id   AF-A0A0J1HED8-F1
#
_cell.length_a   1.000
_cell.length_b   1.000
_cell.length_c   1.000
_cell.angle_alpha   90.00
_cell.angle_beta   90.00
_cell.angle_gamma   90.00
#
_symmetry.space_group_name_H-M   'P 1'
#
loop_
_entity.id
_entity.type
_entity.pdbx_description
1 polymer ?
#
loop_
_entity_poly.entity_id
_entity_poly.type
_entity_poly.pdbx_seq_one_letter_code
_entity_poly.pdbx_strand_id
1 'polypeptide(L)'
;MFNVTAAMLKQCRQQLFLAAQRQDWQVLSQTDLKLRRLLTACRQQYRQSGLNPEIQAELARLQLEHQRAMQALSEAREEVQIQIAATGDQKERFEAYQLALNME
;
A
#
# COMPACT_ATOMS: atom_id res chain seq x y z
N MET A 1 -9.63 1.95 28.58
CA MET A 1 -9.01 0.96 27.69
C MET A 1 -9.72 1.05 26.35
N PHE A 2 -8.98 1.16 25.25
CA PHE A 2 -9.56 1.23 23.92
C PHE A 2 -9.84 -0.18 23.42
N ASN A 3 -11.11 -0.54 23.24
CA ASN A 3 -11.49 -1.86 22.74
C ASN A 3 -11.57 -1.84 21.22
N VAL A 4 -10.84 -2.73 20.57
CA VAL A 4 -10.88 -2.91 19.12
C VAL A 4 -12.13 -3.70 18.76
N THR A 5 -12.91 -3.18 17.82
CA THR A 5 -14.11 -3.85 17.30
C THR A 5 -13.89 -4.37 15.88
N ALA A 6 -14.65 -5.38 15.49
CA ALA A 6 -14.63 -5.90 14.11
C ALA A 6 -14.97 -4.82 13.07
N ALA A 7 -15.86 -3.87 13.41
CA ALA A 7 -16.20 -2.75 12.55
C ALA A 7 -14.99 -1.84 12.23
N MET A 8 -14.11 -1.60 13.21
CA MET A 8 -12.89 -0.81 13.00
C MET A 8 -11.92 -1.51 12.04
N LEU A 9 -11.75 -2.82 12.20
CA LEU A 9 -10.92 -3.63 11.30
C LEU A 9 -11.51 -3.65 9.88
N LYS A 10 -12.83 -3.83 9.77
CA LYS A 10 -13.54 -3.79 8.48
C LYS A 10 -13.37 -2.43 7.78
N GLN A 11 -13.45 -1.32 8.51
CA GLN A 11 -13.23 0.02 7.96
C GLN A 11 -11.79 0.18 7.45
N CYS A 12 -10.79 -0.26 8.23
CA CYS A 12 -9.39 -0.23 7.79
C CYS A 12 -9.16 -1.10 6.55
N ARG A 13 -9.79 -2.28 6.47
CA ARG A 13 -9.74 -3.13 5.27
C ARG A 13 -10.28 -2.42 4.03
N GLN A 14 -11.45 -1.78 4.15
CA GLN A 14 -12.05 -1.02 3.04
C GLN A 14 -11.16 0.15 2.61
N GLN A 15 -10.55 0.85 3.57
CA GLN A 15 -9.63 1.95 3.27
C GLN A 15 -8.37 1.48 2.54
N LEU A 16 -7.75 0.36 2.97
CA LEU A 16 -6.62 -0.24 2.27
C LEU A 16 -6.98 -0.65 0.84
N PHE A 17 -8.13 -1.31 0.67
CA PHE A 17 -8.61 -1.74 -0.64
C PHE A 17 -8.83 -0.56 -1.59
N LEU A 18 -9.55 0.47 -1.15
CA LEU A 18 -9.83 1.65 -1.96
C LEU A 18 -8.56 2.45 -2.28
N ALA A 19 -7.66 2.59 -1.31
CA ALA A 19 -6.39 3.29 -1.52
C ALA A 19 -5.51 2.55 -2.53
N ALA A 20 -5.42 1.22 -2.44
CA ALA A 20 -4.68 0.40 -3.41
C ALA A 20 -5.31 0.50 -4.81
N GLN A 21 -6.65 0.38 -4.92
CA GLN A 21 -7.36 0.48 -6.19
C GLN A 21 -7.18 1.83 -6.88
N ARG A 22 -7.12 2.92 -6.09
CA ARG A 22 -6.93 4.29 -6.59
C ARG A 22 -5.47 4.68 -6.73
N GLN A 23 -4.53 3.79 -6.42
CA GLN A 23 -3.09 4.09 -6.35
C GLN A 23 -2.78 5.29 -5.44
N ASP A 24 -3.60 5.50 -4.40
CA ASP A 24 -3.39 6.55 -3.40
C ASP A 24 -2.43 6.04 -2.31
N TRP A 25 -1.14 6.07 -2.63
CA TRP A 25 -0.09 5.52 -1.79
C TRP A 25 0.07 6.26 -0.46
N GLN A 26 -0.30 7.55 -0.42
CA GLN A 26 -0.27 8.35 0.79
C GLN A 26 -1.35 7.87 1.77
N VAL A 27 -2.59 7.70 1.31
CA VAL A 27 -3.68 7.17 2.14
C VAL A 27 -3.41 5.72 2.54
N LEU A 28 -2.82 4.91 1.65
CA LEU A 28 -2.42 3.54 1.94
C LEU A 28 -1.41 3.46 3.09
N SER A 29 -0.39 4.32 3.07
CA SER A 29 0.61 4.42 4.15
C SER A 29 0.00 4.86 5.50
N GLN A 30 -0.86 5.89 5.48
CA GLN A 30 -1.55 6.34 6.69
C GLN A 30 -2.46 5.27 7.28
N THR A 31 -3.17 4.54 6.41
CA THR A 31 -4.05 3.44 6.81
C THR A 31 -3.24 2.28 7.39
N ASP A 32 -2.07 1.96 6.85
CA ASP A 32 -1.16 0.95 7.41
C ASP A 32 -0.67 1.33 8.82
N LEU A 33 -0.27 2.59 9.04
CA LEU A 33 0.13 3.08 10.36
C LEU A 33 -1.02 2.96 11.37
N LYS A 34 -2.24 3.32 10.97
CA LYS A 34 -3.43 3.17 11.81
C LYS A 34 -3.70 1.69 12.12
N LEU A 35 -3.57 0.83 11.12
CA LEU A 35 -3.73 -0.62 11.28
C LEU A 35 -2.75 -1.20 12.29
N ARG A 36 -1.45 -0.85 12.23
CA ARG A 36 -0.45 -1.33 13.21
C ARG A 36 -0.82 -1.01 14.66
N ARG A 37 -1.38 0.17 14.89
CA ARG A 37 -1.89 0.58 16.21
C ARG A 37 -3.08 -0.28 16.63
N LEU A 38 -4.03 -0.51 15.73
CA LEU A 38 -5.19 -1.38 15.99
C LEU A 38 -4.77 -2.83 16.27
N LEU A 39 -3.80 -3.38 15.54
CA LEU A 39 -3.29 -4.72 15.78
C LEU A 39 -2.60 -4.84 17.14
N THR A 40 -1.87 -3.81 17.55
CA THR A 40 -1.23 -3.77 18.88
C THR A 40 -2.28 -3.74 20.00
N ALA A 41 -3.31 -2.90 19.87
CA ALA A 41 -4.43 -2.85 20.80
C ALA A 41 -5.22 -4.18 20.82
N CYS A 42 -5.46 -4.79 19.66
CA CYS A 42 -6.14 -6.07 19.52
C CYS A 42 -5.35 -7.20 20.21
N ARG A 43 -4.01 -7.20 20.10
CA ARG A 43 -3.14 -8.16 20.79
C ARG A 43 -3.18 -7.99 22.31
N GLN A 44 -3.29 -6.76 22.81
CA GLN A 44 -3.43 -6.50 24.24
C GLN A 44 -4.79 -7.00 24.76
N GLN A 45 -5.86 -6.69 24.03
CA GLN A 45 -7.22 -7.16 24.35
C GLN A 45 -7.31 -8.69 24.33
N TYR A 46 -6.67 -9.35 23.36
CA TYR A 46 -6.58 -10.81 23.31
C TYR A 46 -6.01 -11.41 24.60
N ARG A 47 -4.90 -10.84 25.11
CA ARG A 47 -4.26 -11.33 26.35
C ARG A 47 -5.14 -11.17 27.58
N GLN A 48 -6.06 -10.20 27.58
CA GLN A 48 -6.89 -9.87 28.74
C GLN A 48 -8.19 -10.66 28.77
N SER A 49 -8.81 -10.92 27.61
CA SER A 49 -10.19 -11.42 27.53
C SER A 49 -10.44 -12.46 26.45
N GLY A 50 -9.40 -12.93 25.74
CA GLY A 50 -9.55 -13.81 24.58
C GLY A 50 -10.01 -13.07 23.31
N LEU A 51 -9.90 -13.74 22.15
CA LEU A 51 -10.26 -13.14 20.86
C LEU A 51 -11.69 -13.52 20.50
N ASN A 52 -12.49 -12.53 20.11
CA ASN A 52 -13.78 -12.81 19.51
C ASN A 52 -13.57 -13.45 18.11
N PRO A 53 -14.24 -14.56 17.77
CA PRO A 53 -14.14 -15.18 16.44
C PRO A 53 -14.45 -14.22 15.28
N GLU A 54 -15.32 -13.21 15.48
CA GLU A 54 -15.58 -12.18 14.46
C GLU A 54 -14.35 -11.31 14.18
N ILE A 55 -13.61 -10.95 15.25
CA ILE A 55 -12.37 -10.19 15.14
C ILE A 55 -11.31 -11.04 14.42
N GLN A 56 -11.24 -12.33 14.75
CA GLN A 56 -10.31 -13.26 14.10
C GLN A 56 -10.57 -13.39 12.60
N ALA A 57 -11.84 -13.52 12.19
CA ALA A 57 -12.22 -13.58 10.79
C ALA A 57 -11.87 -12.28 10.03
N GLU A 58 -12.11 -11.12 10.63
CA GLU A 58 -11.74 -9.84 10.01
C GLU A 58 -10.23 -9.62 9.95
N LEU A 59 -9.46 -10.09 10.93
CA LEU A 59 -7.99 -10.06 10.87
C LEU A 59 -7.44 -10.88 9.70
N ALA A 60 -7.96 -12.09 9.47
CA ALA A 60 -7.56 -12.93 8.35
C ALA A 60 -7.87 -12.26 7.00
N ARG A 61 -9.07 -11.67 6.86
CA ARG A 61 -9.46 -10.91 5.64
C ARG A 61 -8.58 -9.69 5.42
N LEU A 62 -8.23 -9.00 6.50
CA LEU A 62 -7.43 -7.79 6.45
C LEU A 62 -5.97 -8.10 6.09
N GLN A 63 -5.43 -9.22 6.55
CA GLN A 63 -4.10 -9.69 6.14
C GLN A 63 -4.05 -9.96 4.63
N LEU A 64 -5.07 -10.63 4.08
CA LEU A 64 -5.15 -10.88 2.64
C LEU A 64 -5.17 -9.58 1.84
N GLU A 65 -5.98 -8.61 2.25
CA GLU A 65 -6.04 -7.32 1.55
C GLU A 65 -4.77 -6.49 1.70
N HIS A 66 -4.09 -6.57 2.85
CA HIS A 66 -2.78 -5.92 3.00
C HIS A 66 -1.74 -6.53 2.04
N GLN A 67 -1.71 -7.86 1.87
CA GLN A 67 -0.81 -8.50 0.91
C GLN A 67 -1.09 -8.04 -0.52
N ARG A 68 -2.37 -7.98 -0.93
CA ARG A 68 -2.78 -7.47 -2.24
C ARG A 68 -2.36 -6.02 -2.44
N ALA A 69 -2.57 -5.18 -1.44
CA ALA A 69 -2.19 -3.77 -1.46
C ALA A 69 -0.67 -3.58 -1.62
N MET A 70 0.13 -4.41 -0.95
CA MET A 70 1.60 -4.39 -1.08
C MET A 70 2.05 -4.89 -2.46
N GLN A 71 1.40 -5.91 -3.01
CA GLN A 71 1.68 -6.38 -4.36
C GLN A 71 1.39 -5.29 -5.40
N ALA A 72 0.23 -4.64 -5.33
CA ALA A 72 -0.11 -3.52 -6.21
C ALA A 72 0.88 -2.36 -6.11
N LEU A 73 1.39 -2.07 -4.90
CA LEU A 73 2.44 -1.06 -4.71
C LEU A 73 3.76 -1.48 -5.37
N SER A 74 4.12 -2.77 -5.30
CA SER A 74 5.33 -3.30 -5.95
C SER A 74 5.24 -3.19 -7.48
N GLU A 75 4.12 -3.61 -8.06
CA GLU A 75 3.84 -3.53 -9.49
C GLU A 75 3.90 -2.07 -9.96
N ALA A 76 3.22 -1.16 -9.26
CA ALA A 76 3.27 0.27 -9.57
C ALA A 76 4.68 0.86 -9.47
N ARG A 77 5.49 0.41 -8.52
CA ARG A 77 6.89 0.83 -8.40
C ARG A 77 7.72 0.36 -9.59
N GLU A 78 7.53 -0.88 -10.04
CA GLU A 78 8.21 -1.43 -11.22
C GLU A 78 7.82 -0.65 -12.48
N GLU A 79 6.54 -0.33 -12.67
CA GLU A 79 6.06 0.48 -13.79
C GLU A 79 6.72 1.88 -13.80
N VAL A 80 6.74 2.56 -12.66
CA VAL A 80 7.41 3.87 -12.54
C VAL A 80 8.90 3.76 -12.87
N GLN A 81 9.57 2.68 -12.44
CA GLN A 81 10.98 2.47 -12.73
C GLN A 81 11.24 2.24 -14.22
N ILE A 82 10.37 1.50 -14.91
CA ILE A 82 10.42 1.31 -16.36
C ILE A 82 10.21 2.65 -17.09
N GLN A 83 9.24 3.47 -16.65
CA GLN A 83 8.99 4.78 -17.26
C GLN A 83 10.17 5.74 -17.10
N ILE A 84 10.83 5.74 -15.94
CA ILE A 84 12.03 6.56 -15.70
C ILE A 84 13.16 6.13 -16.65
N ALA A 85 13.41 4.83 -16.78
CA ALA A 85 14.44 4.31 -17.69
C ALA A 85 14.15 4.70 -19.16
N ALA A 86 12.91 4.50 -19.61
CA ALA A 86 12.49 4.87 -20.96
C ALA A 86 12.62 6.37 -21.25
N THR A 87 12.33 7.22 -20.25
CA THR A 87 12.50 8.68 -20.37
C THR A 87 13.99 9.07 -20.46
N GLY A 88 14.86 8.37 -19.72
CA GLY A 88 16.31 8.55 -19.81
C GLY A 88 16.84 8.23 -21.20
N ASP A 89 16.48 7.07 -21.75
CA ASP A 89 16.89 6.63 -23.09
C ASP A 89 16.39 7.59 -24.19
N GLN A 90 15.16 8.10 -24.06
CA GLN A 90 14.62 9.08 -25.01
C GLN A 90 15.37 10.41 -24.96
N LYS A 91 15.75 10.86 -23.76
CA LYS A 91 16.51 12.09 -23.57
C LYS A 91 17.91 11.98 -24.18
N GLU A 92 18.61 10.88 -23.91
CA GLU A 92 19.96 10.65 -24.45
C GLU A 92 19.96 10.58 -25.98
N ARG A 93 18.96 9.92 -26.58
CA ARG A 93 18.80 9.89 -28.04
C ARG A 93 18.51 11.27 -28.61
N PHE A 94 17.65 12.06 -27.98
CA PHE A 94 17.34 13.41 -28.44
C PHE A 94 18.57 14.33 -28.37
N GLU A 95 19.35 14.26 -27.29
CA GLU A 95 20.61 15.00 -27.15
C GLU A 95 21.63 14.59 -28.22
N ALA A 96 21.77 13.29 -28.50
CA ALA A 96 22.64 12.79 -29.57
C ALA A 96 22.22 13.30 -30.96
N TYR A 97 20.91 13.32 -31.26
CA TYR A 97 20.41 13.89 -32.52
C TYR A 97 20.65 15.40 -32.62
N GLN A 98 20.45 16.16 -31.54
CA GLN A 98 20.74 17.59 -31.54
C GLN A 98 22.24 17.87 -31.74
N LEU A 99 23.10 17.08 -31.11
CA LEU A 99 24.54 17.25 -31.24
C LEU A 99 25.02 16.92 -32.66
N ALA A 100 24.48 15.88 -33.28
CA ALA A 100 24.75 15.54 -34.68
C ALA A 100 24.29 16.63 -35.64
N LEU A 101 23.08 17.18 -35.44
CA LEU A 101 22.54 18.26 -36.28
C LEU A 101 23.34 19.57 -36.16
N ASN A 102 23.92 19.85 -34.99
CA ASN A 102 24.75 21.05 -34.76
C ASN A 102 26.20 20.89 -35.25
N MET A 103 26.59 19.70 -35.71
CA MET A 103 27.91 19.41 -36.28
C MET A 103 27.92 19.35 -37.82
N GLU A 104 26.76 19.48 -38.46
CA GLU A 104 26.60 19.75 -39.90
C GLU A 104 26.66 21.27 -40.18
#